data_AF-A0A973NVG1-F1
#
_entry.id   AF-A0A973NVG1-F1
#
_cell.length_a   1.000
_cell.length_b   1.000
_cell.length_c   1.000
_cell.angle_alpha   90.00
_cell.angle_beta   90.00
_cell.angle_gamma   90.00
#
_symmetry.space_group_name_H-M   'P 1'
#
loop_
_entity.id
_entity.type
_entity.pdbx_description
1 polymer ?
#
loop_
_entity_poly.entity_id
_entity_poly.type
_entity_poly.pdbx_seq_one_letter_code
_entity_poly.pdbx_strand_id
1 'polypeptide(L)' 'MLYYRLYFMDRFSGHIDHYREFEAENDEAALAIAQGWRDDRPMELWNLHRKLKHWDEEPLAD' A
#
# COMPACT_ATOMS: atom_id res chain seq x y z
N MET A 1 -10.67 14.54 -6.54
CA MET A 1 -10.45 13.66 -5.39
C MET A 1 -10.66 12.24 -5.86
N LEU A 2 -9.62 11.41 -5.72
CA LEU A 2 -9.59 10.02 -6.13
C LEU A 2 -9.56 9.15 -4.87
N TYR A 3 -10.24 8.00 -4.93
CA TYR A 3 -10.36 7.08 -3.80
C TYR A 3 -9.29 6.01 -3.89
N TYR A 4 -8.42 6.00 -2.88
CA TYR A 4 -7.33 5.05 -2.78
C TYR A 4 -7.54 4.08 -1.63
N ARG A 5 -7.11 2.84 -1.84
CA ARG A 5 -7.07 1.77 -0.84
C ARG A 5 -5.65 1.28 -0.74
N LEU A 6 -5.07 1.41 0.44
CA LEU A 6 -3.79 0.82 0.77
C LEU A 6 -4.03 -0.45 1.58
N TYR A 7 -3.64 -1.59 1.04
CA TYR A 7 -3.68 -2.87 1.72
C TYR A 7 -2.34 -3.10 2.42
N PHE A 8 -2.39 -3.43 3.70
CA PHE A 8 -1.24 -3.86 4.49
C PHE A 8 -1.32 -5.37 4.63
N MET A 9 -0.31 -6.05 4.13
CA MET A 9 -0.21 -7.50 4.23
C MET A 9 0.63 -7.87 5.45
N ASP A 10 0.17 -8.90 6.16
CA ASP A 10 0.94 -9.53 7.23
C ASP A 10 2.05 -10.38 6.61
N ARG A 11 3.29 -10.08 7.00
CA ARG A 11 4.47 -10.80 6.49
C ARG A 11 4.54 -12.26 6.93
N PHE A 12 3.93 -12.60 8.07
CA PHE A 12 4.03 -13.94 8.64
C PHE A 12 2.97 -14.90 8.08
N SER A 13 1.78 -14.38 7.81
CA SER A 13 0.63 -15.17 7.38
C SER A 13 0.36 -15.05 5.88
N GLY A 14 0.90 -14.02 5.21
CA GLY A 14 0.56 -13.72 3.82
C GLY A 14 -0.90 -13.26 3.62
N HIS A 15 -1.58 -12.94 4.73
CA HIS A 15 -2.95 -12.45 4.74
C HIS A 15 -2.97 -10.92 4.79
N ILE A 16 -4.02 -10.31 4.27
CA ILE A 16 -4.27 -8.88 4.44
C ILE A 16 -4.59 -8.66 5.94
N ASP A 17 -3.70 -7.99 6.66
CA ASP A 17 -3.90 -7.65 8.07
C ASP A 17 -4.97 -6.58 8.21
N HIS A 18 -4.80 -5.49 7.46
CA HIS A 18 -5.78 -4.42 7.39
C HIS A 18 -5.64 -3.64 6.08
N TYR A 19 -6.68 -2.87 5.75
CA TYR A 19 -6.63 -1.91 4.66
C TYR A 19 -6.98 -0.52 5.19
N ARG A 20 -6.39 0.51 4.57
CA ARG A 20 -6.69 1.90 4.84
C ARG A 20 -7.19 2.56 3.57
N GLU A 21 -8.40 3.09 3.66
CA GLU A 21 -9.01 3.87 2.59
C GLU A 21 -8.73 5.34 2.84
N PHE A 22 -8.34 6.06 1.80
CA PHE A 22 -8.09 7.49 1.89
C PHE A 22 -8.29 8.18 0.54
N GLU A 23 -8.60 9.46 0.58
CA GLU A 23 -8.78 10.29 -0.60
C GLU A 23 -7.50 11.06 -0.87
N ALA A 24 -7.04 11.05 -2.13
CA ALA A 24 -5.93 11.88 -2.55
C ALA A 24 -6.27 12.63 -3.84
N GLU A 25 -5.51 13.68 -4.11
CA GLU A 25 -5.77 14.54 -5.26
C GLU A 25 -5.36 13.87 -6.58
N ASN A 26 -4.22 13.15 -6.55
CA ASN A 26 -3.62 12.44 -7.68
C ASN A 26 -2.81 11.23 -7.18
N ASP A 27 -2.36 10.40 -8.13
CA ASP A 27 -1.60 9.17 -7.82
C ASP A 27 -0.28 9.48 -7.08
N GLU A 28 0.37 10.62 -7.38
CA GLU A 28 1.57 11.08 -6.68
C GLU A 28 1.30 11.44 -5.21
N ALA A 29 0.18 12.12 -4.94
CA ALA A 29 -0.23 12.43 -3.57
C ALA A 29 -0.56 11.14 -2.81
N ALA A 30 -1.20 10.17 -3.48
CA ALA A 30 -1.49 8.88 -2.89
C ALA A 30 -0.23 8.09 -2.56
N LEU A 31 0.76 8.12 -3.44
CA LEU A 31 2.08 7.54 -3.21
C LEU A 31 2.81 8.22 -2.06
N ALA A 32 2.77 9.55 -1.94
CA ALA A 32 3.41 10.28 -0.84
C ALA A 32 2.78 9.91 0.51
N ILE A 33 1.46 9.82 0.58
CA ILE A 33 0.73 9.39 1.78
C ILE A 33 1.07 7.93 2.13
N ALA A 34 1.02 7.02 1.14
CA ALA A 34 1.37 5.62 1.33
C ALA A 34 2.84 5.44 1.74
N GLN A 35 3.75 6.27 1.21
CA GLN A 35 5.16 6.27 1.58
C GLN A 35 5.38 6.76 3.01
N GLY A 36 4.58 7.71 3.48
CA GLY A 36 4.56 8.10 4.90
C GLY A 36 4.06 7.01 5.85
N TRP A 37 3.32 6.03 5.33
CA TRP A 37 2.89 4.83 6.06
C TRP A 37 3.73 3.60 5.72
N ARG A 38 4.84 3.78 4.99
CA ARG A 38 5.69 2.67 4.59
C ARG A 38 6.27 2.01 5.83
N ASP A 39 5.76 0.82 6.14
CA ASP A 39 6.30 -0.07 7.17
C ASP A 39 7.20 -1.12 6.49
N ASP A 40 7.92 -1.91 7.29
CA ASP A 40 8.74 -3.06 6.84
C ASP A 40 7.88 -4.24 6.34
N ARG A 41 6.64 -3.98 5.92
CA ARG A 41 5.63 -4.96 5.53
C ARG A 41 5.24 -4.80 4.07
N PRO A 42 4.83 -5.89 3.41
CA PRO A 42 4.30 -5.82 2.05
C PRO A 42 3.02 -4.96 2.03
N MET A 43 2.95 -4.05 1.07
CA MET A 43 1.82 -3.12 0.92
C MET A 43 1.38 -2.99 -0.52
N GLU A 44 0.08 -2.75 -0.73
CA GLU A 44 -0.47 -2.54 -2.07
C GLU A 44 -1.36 -1.31 -2.13
N LEU A 45 -0.98 -0.34 -2.97
CA LEU A 45 -1.81 0.83 -3.25
C LEU A 45 -2.67 0.56 -4.48
N TRP A 46 -3.98 0.66 -4.28
CA TRP A 46 -5.01 0.53 -5.28
C TRP A 46 -5.82 1.82 -5.40
N ASN A 47 -6.20 2.17 -6.62
CA ASN A 47 -7.14 3.24 -6.94
C ASN A 47 -8.41 2.57 -7.50
N LEU A 48 -9.42 2.38 -6.65
CA LEU A 48 -10.65 1.64 -6.97
C LEU A 48 -10.40 0.24 -7.58
N HIS A 49 -10.26 0.14 -8.91
CA HIS A 49 -10.00 -1.09 -9.66
C HIS A 49 -8.59 -1.17 -10.28
N ARG A 50 -7.76 -0.14 -10.09
CA ARG A 50 -6.42 -0.04 -10.69
C ARG A 50 -5.34 -0.14 -9.61
N LYS A 51 -4.53 -1.18 -9.68
CA LYS A 51 -3.31 -1.28 -8.87
C LYS A 51 -2.31 -0.23 -9.31
N LEU A 52 -1.92 0.68 -8.41
CA LEU A 52 -0.94 1.72 -8.67
C LEU A 52 0.47 1.25 -8.35
N LYS A 53 0.64 0.65 -7.18
CA LYS A 53 1.95 0.29 -6.66
C LYS A 53 1.85 -0.93 -5.75
N HIS A 54 2.84 -1.80 -5.87
CA HIS A 54 3.11 -2.88 -4.93
C HIS A 54 4.46 -2.57 -4.29
N TRP A 55 4.51 -2.62 -2.97
CA TRP A 55 5.76 -2.69 -2.21
C TRP A 55 5.88 -4.13 -1.76
N ASP A 56 6.78 -4.84 -2.42
CA ASP A 56 7.21 -6.16 -1.98
C ASP A 56 8.04 -5.96 -0.71
N GLU A 57 7.99 -6.94 0.20
CA GLU A 57 9.02 -7.03 1.24
C GLU A 57 10.31 -7.33 0.50
N GLU A 58 11.29 -6.42 0.50
CA GLU A 58 12.64 -6.78 0.05
C GLU A 58 13.04 -7.97 0.93
N PRO A 59 13.19 -9.19 0.39
CA PRO A 59 13.56 -10.32 1.22
C PRO A 59 14.89 -9.93 1.83
N LEU A 60 14.97 -9.92 3.16
CA LEU A 60 16.24 -9.84 3.87
C LEU A 60 17.17 -10.85 3.19
N ALA A 61 18.08 -10.33 2.38
CA ALA A 61 19.10 -11.14 1.74
C ALA A 61 19.98 -11.67 2.87
N ASP A 62 19.93 -12.99 3.05
CA ASP A 62 20.73 -13.78 3.98
C ASP A 62 22.24 -13.50 3.82
#